data_AF-A0AAW5Q8L2-F1
#
_entry.id   AF-A0AAW5Q8L2-F1
#
_cell.length_a   1.000
_cell.length_b   1.000
_cell.length_c   1.000
_cell.angle_alpha   90.00
_cell.angle_beta   90.00
_cell.angle_gamma   90.00
#
_symmetry.space_group_name_H-M   'P 1'
#
loop_
_entity.id
_entity.type
_entity.pdbx_description
1 polymer ?
#
loop_
_entity_poly.entity_id
_entity_poly.type
_entity_poly.pdbx_seq_one_letter_code
_entity_poly.pdbx_strand_id
1 'polypeptide(L)'
;MTTLAEFLEAGDRVLEPLDDASLAGLDPGAGWRLVEQAVPVGNVAIWAHPGLYRQGFQPTVVLSLARISPAIDLGTLLDRLDDTAATLERWRVRATDRVVDDRGRLVSDTLGEFRVGPHELTASTIATVWHDGGATVLRQVVVTTFTDQVTTHSGVLRVLD
;
A
#
# COMPACT_ATOMS: atom_id res chain seq x y z
N MET A 1 18.73 -1.67 -8.64
CA MET A 1 17.37 -1.54 -8.08
C MET A 1 16.80 -0.27 -8.69
N THR A 2 15.59 -0.34 -9.24
CA THR A 2 14.94 0.81 -9.90
C THR A 2 13.55 0.92 -9.30
N THR A 3 13.31 2.02 -8.59
CA THR A 3 12.03 2.28 -7.93
C THR A 3 10.90 2.43 -8.94
N LEU A 4 9.66 2.36 -8.47
CA LEU A 4 8.49 2.59 -9.32
C LEU A 4 8.54 3.99 -9.95
N ALA A 5 8.87 5.03 -9.18
CA ALA A 5 8.95 6.39 -9.70
C ALA A 5 9.96 6.51 -10.86
N GLU A 6 11.18 6.01 -10.65
CA GLU A 6 12.23 6.02 -11.69
C GLU A 6 11.83 5.20 -12.92
N PHE A 7 11.17 4.05 -12.72
CA PHE A 7 10.71 3.21 -13.83
C PHE A 7 9.59 3.85 -14.65
N LEU A 8 8.68 4.57 -13.99
CA LEU A 8 7.61 5.30 -14.65
C LEU A 8 8.17 6.46 -15.47
N GLU A 9 9.04 7.26 -14.86
CA GLU A 9 9.71 8.39 -15.51
C GLU A 9 10.53 7.95 -16.73
N ALA A 10 11.37 6.92 -16.57
CA ALA A 10 12.23 6.43 -17.66
C ALA A 10 11.46 5.83 -18.85
N GLY A 11 10.17 5.51 -18.68
CA GLY A 11 9.33 4.97 -19.74
C GLY A 11 8.24 5.90 -20.23
N ASP A 12 8.30 7.20 -19.90
CA ASP A 12 7.28 8.20 -20.23
C ASP A 12 5.86 7.75 -19.81
N ARG A 13 5.76 7.09 -18.65
CA ARG A 13 4.49 6.59 -18.10
C ARG A 13 3.88 7.60 -17.14
N VAL A 14 2.58 7.81 -17.30
CA VAL A 14 1.80 8.69 -16.43
C VAL A 14 1.08 7.85 -15.40
N LEU A 15 1.30 8.15 -14.12
CA LEU A 15 0.50 7.67 -13.00
C LEU A 15 -0.61 8.68 -12.72
N GLU A 16 -1.84 8.33 -13.07
CA GLU A 16 -2.99 9.19 -12.83
C GLU A 16 -3.81 8.67 -11.65
N PRO A 17 -4.16 9.53 -10.68
CA PRO A 17 -5.06 9.16 -9.59
C PRO A 17 -6.44 8.77 -10.14
N LEU A 18 -7.04 7.73 -9.58
CA LEU A 18 -8.41 7.33 -9.88
C LEU A 18 -9.28 7.56 -8.66
N ASP A 19 -10.24 8.48 -8.76
CA ASP A 19 -11.16 8.76 -7.67
C ASP A 19 -12.08 7.56 -7.43
N ASP A 20 -12.14 7.11 -6.17
CA ASP A 20 -13.04 6.07 -5.71
C ASP A 20 -13.43 6.34 -4.27
N ALA A 21 -14.63 6.88 -4.08
CA ALA A 21 -15.16 7.19 -2.76
C ALA A 21 -15.35 5.95 -1.87
N SER A 22 -15.39 4.74 -2.46
CA SER A 22 -15.50 3.49 -1.70
C SER A 22 -14.22 3.17 -0.92
N LEU A 23 -13.07 3.77 -1.29
CA LEU A 23 -11.82 3.59 -0.54
C LEU A 23 -12.04 3.92 0.93
N ALA A 24 -12.67 5.07 1.23
CA ALA A 24 -12.96 5.52 2.60
C ALA A 24 -13.98 4.65 3.36
N GLY A 25 -14.60 3.67 2.71
CA GLY A 25 -15.55 2.73 3.30
C GLY A 25 -14.92 1.58 4.10
N LEU A 26 -13.59 1.43 4.07
CA LEU A 26 -12.90 0.45 4.91
C LEU A 26 -13.09 0.79 6.41
N ASP A 27 -13.41 -0.22 7.21
CA ASP A 27 -13.37 -0.15 8.68
C ASP A 27 -12.23 -1.05 9.19
N PRO A 28 -11.02 -0.52 9.45
CA PRO A 28 -9.89 -1.32 9.95
C PRO A 28 -10.08 -1.83 11.39
N GLY A 29 -11.21 -1.50 12.03
CA GLY A 29 -11.59 -1.95 13.36
C GLY A 29 -11.39 -0.90 14.45
N ALA A 30 -11.61 -1.33 15.70
CA ALA A 30 -11.64 -0.46 16.85
C ALA A 30 -10.34 0.36 17.02
N GLY A 31 -10.50 1.66 17.27
CA GLY A 31 -9.40 2.59 17.55
C GLY A 31 -8.81 3.27 16.30
N TRP A 32 -9.08 2.76 15.11
CA TRP A 32 -8.76 3.42 13.85
C TRP A 32 -9.72 4.58 13.57
N ARG A 33 -9.19 5.66 12.99
CA ARG A 33 -9.96 6.82 12.57
C ARG A 33 -9.53 7.24 11.18
N LEU A 34 -10.49 7.48 10.31
CA LEU A 34 -10.22 8.13 9.03
C LEU A 34 -9.61 9.51 9.29
N VAL A 35 -8.49 9.81 8.64
CA VAL A 35 -7.79 11.08 8.77
C VAL A 35 -8.52 12.11 7.92
N GLU A 36 -8.98 13.18 8.56
CA GLU A 36 -9.53 14.34 7.86
C GLU A 36 -8.44 15.01 7.03
N GLN A 37 -8.67 15.12 5.73
CA GLN A 37 -7.76 15.77 4.80
C GLN A 37 -8.22 17.21 4.58
N ALA A 38 -7.30 18.18 4.65
CA ALA A 38 -7.62 19.59 4.42
C ALA A 38 -8.19 19.84 3.00
N VAL A 39 -7.73 19.05 2.04
CA VAL A 39 -8.31 18.93 0.70
C VAL A 39 -8.55 17.43 0.46
N PRO A 40 -9.81 16.98 0.32
CA PRO A 40 -10.09 15.58 0.06
C PRO A 40 -9.42 15.12 -1.24
N VAL A 41 -8.67 14.03 -1.17
CA VAL A 41 -8.06 13.38 -2.32
C VAL A 41 -8.86 12.11 -2.60
N GLY A 42 -9.63 12.08 -3.69
CA GLY A 42 -10.61 11.02 -3.97
C GLY A 42 -10.01 9.65 -4.26
N ASN A 43 -8.71 9.59 -4.56
CA ASN A 43 -7.99 8.37 -4.87
C ASN A 43 -7.15 7.81 -3.71
N VAL A 44 -7.23 8.43 -2.52
CA VAL A 44 -6.50 8.00 -1.33
C VAL A 44 -7.34 8.12 -0.07
N ALA A 45 -7.33 7.07 0.75
CA ALA A 45 -7.91 7.09 2.08
C ALA A 45 -6.86 6.67 3.10
N ILE A 46 -6.82 7.38 4.23
CA ILE A 46 -5.81 7.20 5.27
C ILE A 46 -6.53 7.02 6.60
N TRP A 47 -6.30 5.91 7.28
CA TRP A 47 -6.70 5.73 8.67
C TRP A 47 -5.46 5.79 9.54
N ALA A 48 -5.63 6.30 10.74
CA ALA A 48 -4.58 6.33 11.72
C ALA A 48 -5.12 5.85 13.07
N HIS A 49 -4.24 5.26 13.89
CA HIS A 49 -4.62 4.74 15.21
C HIS A 49 -4.08 5.62 16.35
N PRO A 50 -4.78 6.70 16.74
CA PRO A 50 -4.22 7.73 17.64
C PRO A 50 -3.88 7.21 19.04
N GLY A 51 -4.59 6.18 19.51
CA GLY A 51 -4.31 5.53 20.80
C GLY A 51 -2.96 4.81 20.87
N LEU A 52 -2.24 4.68 19.74
CA LEU A 52 -0.94 4.01 19.66
C LEU A 52 0.21 4.97 19.28
N TYR A 53 -0.02 6.28 19.28
CA TYR A 53 1.04 7.25 18.93
C TYR A 53 2.29 7.11 19.81
N ARG A 54 3.49 7.11 19.19
CA ARG A 54 4.78 7.16 19.90
C ARG A 54 5.77 8.04 19.14
N GLN A 55 6.28 9.08 19.80
CA GLN A 55 7.39 9.93 19.32
C GLN A 55 7.31 10.26 17.82
N GLY A 56 6.23 10.94 17.41
CA GLY A 56 6.06 11.39 16.02
C GLY A 56 5.55 10.33 15.05
N PHE A 57 5.46 9.06 15.44
CA PHE A 57 4.88 8.00 14.61
C PHE A 57 3.51 7.56 15.13
N GLN A 58 2.60 7.33 14.20
CA GLN A 58 1.28 6.76 14.45
C GLN A 58 1.05 5.63 13.44
N PRO A 59 0.52 4.47 13.85
CA PRO A 59 0.14 3.43 12.91
C PRO A 59 -0.87 3.93 11.88
N THR A 60 -0.69 3.51 10.63
CA THR A 60 -1.51 3.94 9.50
C THR A 60 -1.99 2.76 8.67
N VAL A 61 -3.16 2.95 8.06
CA VAL A 61 -3.63 2.18 6.91
C VAL A 61 -3.80 3.17 5.78
N VAL A 62 -3.13 2.95 4.65
CA VAL A 62 -3.23 3.82 3.47
C VAL A 62 -3.76 2.99 2.33
N LEU A 63 -4.90 3.41 1.77
CA LEU A 63 -5.48 2.83 0.57
C LEU A 63 -5.33 3.82 -0.56
N SER A 64 -4.89 3.35 -1.73
CA SER A 64 -4.77 4.18 -2.93
C SER A 64 -5.25 3.45 -4.18
N LEU A 65 -5.70 4.24 -5.16
CA LEU A 65 -6.06 3.76 -6.49
C LEU A 65 -5.47 4.69 -7.55
N ALA A 66 -4.86 4.09 -8.59
CA ALA A 66 -4.29 4.83 -9.70
C ALA A 66 -4.32 4.01 -10.99
N ARG A 67 -4.30 4.69 -12.13
CA ARG A 67 -4.06 4.10 -13.45
C ARG A 67 -2.70 4.52 -13.98
N ILE A 68 -2.07 3.65 -14.74
CA ILE A 68 -0.78 3.88 -15.37
C ILE A 68 -0.89 3.67 -16.87
N SER A 69 -0.50 4.69 -17.63
CA SER A 69 -0.54 4.71 -19.09
C SER A 69 0.81 5.13 -19.68
N PRO A 70 1.33 4.44 -20.71
CA PRO A 70 0.80 3.21 -21.31
C PRO A 70 0.86 2.02 -20.33
N ALA A 71 0.08 0.96 -20.60
CA ALA A 71 0.07 -0.24 -19.79
C ALA A 71 1.47 -0.84 -19.58
N ILE A 72 1.67 -1.42 -18.39
CA ILE A 72 2.87 -2.12 -17.95
C ILE A 72 2.48 -3.55 -17.63
N ASP A 73 3.36 -4.50 -17.91
CA ASP A 73 3.22 -5.86 -17.38
C ASP A 73 2.96 -5.87 -15.86
N LEU A 74 1.96 -6.66 -15.44
CA LEU A 74 1.47 -6.68 -14.06
C LEU A 74 2.55 -7.14 -13.07
N GLY A 75 3.32 -8.17 -13.41
CA GLY A 75 4.39 -8.69 -12.57
C GLY A 75 5.53 -7.67 -12.43
N THR A 76 5.88 -7.02 -13.54
CA THR A 76 6.88 -5.95 -13.57
C THR A 76 6.49 -4.80 -12.64
N LEU A 77 5.22 -4.37 -12.66
CA LEU A 77 4.72 -3.32 -11.77
C LEU A 77 4.88 -3.71 -10.29
N LEU A 78 4.53 -4.94 -9.92
CA LEU A 78 4.72 -5.45 -8.56
C LEU A 78 6.19 -5.52 -8.17
N ASP A 79 7.07 -5.97 -9.06
CA ASP A 79 8.52 -5.98 -8.82
C ASP A 79 9.07 -4.56 -8.58
N ARG A 80 8.52 -3.55 -9.27
CA ARG A 80 8.89 -2.15 -9.03
C ARG A 80 8.39 -1.62 -7.68
N LEU A 81 7.24 -2.08 -7.19
CA LEU A 81 6.76 -1.77 -5.85
C LEU A 81 7.67 -2.40 -4.78
N ASP A 82 8.07 -3.65 -4.97
CA ASP A 82 9.01 -4.34 -4.07
C ASP A 82 10.38 -3.64 -4.06
N ASP A 83 10.89 -3.24 -5.23
CA ASP A 83 12.12 -2.43 -5.36
C ASP A 83 12.01 -1.07 -4.64
N THR A 84 10.81 -0.48 -4.61
CA THR A 84 10.56 0.79 -3.90
C THR A 84 10.60 0.57 -2.40
N ALA A 85 9.96 -0.47 -1.88
CA ALA A 85 10.01 -0.84 -0.46
C ALA A 85 11.44 -1.18 -0.01
N ALA A 86 12.24 -1.80 -0.87
CA ALA A 86 13.63 -2.12 -0.59
C ALA A 86 14.57 -0.90 -0.41
N THR A 87 14.10 0.31 -0.70
CA THR A 87 14.82 1.55 -0.35
C THR A 87 14.68 1.94 1.12
N LEU A 88 13.73 1.36 1.85
CA LEU A 88 13.49 1.68 3.25
C LEU A 88 14.66 1.22 4.13
N GLU A 89 14.98 2.02 5.16
CA GLU A 89 16.08 1.71 6.07
C GLU A 89 15.85 0.36 6.75
N ARG A 90 16.82 -0.56 6.62
CA ARG A 90 16.77 -1.93 7.17
C ARG A 90 15.56 -2.74 6.70
N TRP A 91 15.04 -2.46 5.50
CA TRP A 91 13.97 -3.27 4.94
C TRP A 91 14.34 -4.75 4.94
N ARG A 92 13.41 -5.57 5.44
CA ARG A 92 13.51 -7.02 5.43
C ARG A 92 12.15 -7.61 5.10
N VAL A 93 12.06 -8.29 3.96
CA VAL A 93 10.89 -9.10 3.61
C VAL A 93 10.79 -10.29 4.58
N ARG A 94 9.59 -10.50 5.11
CA ARG A 94 9.23 -11.61 6.00
C ARG A 94 8.42 -12.67 5.27
N ALA A 95 7.48 -12.24 4.44
CA ALA A 95 6.66 -13.09 3.59
C ALA A 95 6.23 -12.31 2.36
N THR A 96 6.08 -13.01 1.24
CA THR A 96 5.47 -12.50 0.01
C THR A 96 4.70 -13.65 -0.61
N ASP A 97 3.46 -13.37 -1.00
CA ASP A 97 2.64 -14.25 -1.83
C ASP A 97 2.09 -13.50 -3.04
N ARG A 98 1.88 -14.21 -4.15
CA ARG A 98 1.27 -13.67 -5.36
C ARG A 98 0.26 -14.66 -5.92
N VAL A 99 -0.97 -14.20 -6.10
CA VAL A 99 -2.08 -15.01 -6.62
C VAL A 99 -2.86 -14.25 -7.67
N VAL A 100 -3.48 -14.97 -8.59
CA VAL A 100 -4.45 -14.39 -9.52
C VAL A 100 -5.84 -14.65 -8.96
N ASP A 101 -6.64 -13.60 -8.77
CA ASP A 101 -8.01 -13.72 -8.26
C ASP A 101 -8.98 -14.28 -9.32
N ASP A 102 -10.24 -14.51 -8.92
CA ASP A 102 -11.30 -15.03 -9.79
C ASP A 102 -11.67 -14.10 -10.96
N ARG A 103 -11.24 -12.84 -10.89
CA ARG A 103 -11.44 -11.79 -11.91
C ARG A 103 -10.21 -11.60 -12.78
N GLY A 104 -9.18 -12.42 -12.62
CA GLY A 104 -7.94 -12.35 -13.40
C GLY A 104 -7.01 -11.21 -12.98
N ARG A 105 -7.20 -10.62 -11.79
CA ARG A 105 -6.33 -9.58 -11.25
C ARG A 105 -5.17 -10.23 -10.51
N LEU A 106 -3.97 -9.71 -10.69
CA LEU A 106 -2.81 -10.18 -9.95
C LEU A 106 -2.74 -9.46 -8.61
N VAL A 107 -2.77 -10.23 -7.53
CA VAL A 107 -2.69 -9.76 -6.14
C VAL A 107 -1.34 -10.16 -5.58
N SER A 108 -0.64 -9.20 -4.96
CA SER A 108 0.57 -9.42 -4.18
C SER A 108 0.29 -9.04 -2.73
N ASP A 109 0.64 -9.91 -1.80
CA ASP A 109 0.67 -9.60 -0.37
C ASP A 109 2.11 -9.73 0.12
N THR A 110 2.71 -8.61 0.51
CA THR A 110 4.10 -8.53 0.99
C THR A 110 4.12 -8.00 2.41
N LEU A 111 4.64 -8.81 3.34
CA LEU A 111 4.94 -8.44 4.72
C LEU A 111 6.43 -8.19 4.87
N GLY A 112 6.80 -7.05 5.47
CA GLY A 112 8.18 -6.77 5.84
C GLY A 112 8.31 -5.86 7.05
N GLU A 113 9.56 -5.70 7.48
CA GLU A 113 9.95 -4.85 8.60
C GLU A 113 10.99 -3.83 8.15
N PHE A 114 10.98 -2.66 8.77
CA PHE A 114 11.92 -1.57 8.50
C PHE A 114 12.05 -0.64 9.69
N ARG A 115 12.95 0.32 9.57
CA ARG A 115 13.23 1.31 10.60
C ARG A 115 12.88 2.71 10.14
N VAL A 116 12.29 3.50 11.05
CA VAL A 116 12.14 4.96 10.89
C VAL A 116 12.56 5.63 12.18
N GLY A 117 13.71 6.31 12.16
CA GLY A 117 14.26 6.97 13.35
C GLY A 117 14.50 5.97 14.50
N PRO A 118 13.84 6.12 15.65
CA PRO A 118 13.96 5.17 16.77
C PRO A 118 13.04 3.96 16.66
N HIS A 119 12.12 3.90 15.68
CA HIS A 119 11.04 2.92 15.62
C HIS A 119 11.36 1.76 14.69
N GLU A 120 11.13 0.54 15.16
CA GLU A 120 11.09 -0.66 14.32
C GLU A 120 9.62 -0.93 13.93
N LEU A 121 9.34 -0.93 12.64
CA LEU A 121 8.00 -0.94 12.06
C LEU A 121 7.77 -2.20 11.23
N THR A 122 6.51 -2.62 11.16
CA THR A 122 6.04 -3.67 10.27
C THR A 122 5.11 -3.05 9.23
N ALA A 123 5.32 -3.39 7.96
CA ALA A 123 4.45 -3.03 6.85
C ALA A 123 3.91 -4.27 6.15
N SER A 124 2.60 -4.31 5.90
CA SER A 124 2.00 -5.21 4.93
C SER A 124 1.49 -4.40 3.75
N THR A 125 1.83 -4.83 2.54
CA THR A 125 1.38 -4.23 1.29
C THR A 125 0.56 -5.25 0.52
N ILE A 126 -0.74 -4.98 0.38
CA ILE A 126 -1.63 -5.74 -0.50
C ILE A 126 -1.83 -4.91 -1.77
N ALA A 127 -1.22 -5.32 -2.87
CA ALA A 127 -1.31 -4.68 -4.17
C ALA A 127 -2.13 -5.54 -5.14
N THR A 128 -3.22 -4.99 -5.65
CA THR A 128 -4.04 -5.62 -6.71
C THR A 128 -3.84 -4.84 -8.00
N VAL A 129 -3.39 -5.53 -9.05
CA VAL A 129 -3.11 -4.92 -10.35
C VAL A 129 -3.87 -5.64 -11.48
N TRP A 130 -4.36 -4.87 -12.45
CA TRP A 130 -5.07 -5.39 -13.62
C TRP A 130 -4.98 -4.45 -14.81
N HIS A 131 -5.31 -4.95 -15.99
CA HIS A 131 -5.43 -4.13 -17.19
C HIS A 131 -6.86 -3.62 -17.36
N ASP A 132 -6.98 -2.34 -17.70
CA ASP A 132 -8.26 -1.72 -18.06
C ASP A 132 -8.04 -0.65 -19.13
N GLY A 133 -8.79 -0.70 -20.24
CA GLY A 133 -8.75 0.33 -21.28
C GLY A 133 -7.38 0.64 -21.89
N GLY A 134 -6.43 -0.31 -21.93
CA GLY A 134 -5.06 -0.08 -22.41
C GLY A 134 -4.11 0.54 -21.37
N ALA A 135 -4.56 0.70 -20.13
CA ALA A 135 -3.80 1.10 -18.97
C ALA A 135 -3.56 -0.08 -18.02
N THR A 136 -2.73 0.13 -17.00
CA THR A 136 -2.58 -0.77 -15.85
C THR A 136 -3.10 -0.07 -14.61
N VAL A 137 -4.07 -0.66 -13.93
CA VAL A 137 -4.62 -0.11 -12.70
C VAL A 137 -3.92 -0.75 -11.51
N LEU A 138 -3.60 0.07 -10.53
CA LEU A 138 -3.01 -0.32 -9.25
C LEU A 138 -3.95 0.11 -8.13
N ARG A 139 -4.45 -0.85 -7.38
CA ARG A 139 -5.03 -0.64 -6.05
C ARG A 139 -4.03 -1.13 -5.02
N GLN A 140 -3.68 -0.29 -4.05
CA GLN A 140 -2.72 -0.64 -3.02
C GLN A 140 -3.29 -0.37 -1.63
N VAL A 141 -3.10 -1.32 -0.71
CA VAL A 141 -3.32 -1.15 0.73
C VAL A 141 -1.98 -1.31 1.43
N VAL A 142 -1.60 -0.32 2.24
CA VAL A 142 -0.39 -0.38 3.06
C VAL A 142 -0.77 -0.21 4.52
N VAL A 143 -0.56 -1.26 5.31
CA VAL A 143 -0.76 -1.25 6.77
C VAL A 143 0.60 -1.10 7.42
N THR A 144 0.83 -0.02 8.16
CA THR A 144 2.08 0.21 8.91
C THR A 144 1.81 0.31 10.40
N THR A 145 2.47 -0.51 11.20
CA THR A 145 2.39 -0.48 12.67
C THR A 145 3.79 -0.56 13.28
N PHE A 146 3.91 -0.35 14.59
CA PHE A 146 5.10 -0.82 15.29
C PHE A 146 5.19 -2.34 15.25
N THR A 147 6.41 -2.87 15.25
CA THR A 147 6.66 -4.31 15.20
C THR A 147 6.10 -5.05 16.42
N ASP A 148 6.04 -4.39 17.58
CA ASP A 148 5.45 -4.94 18.81
C ASP A 148 3.91 -4.93 18.81
N GLN A 149 3.25 -4.37 17.78
CA GLN A 149 1.79 -4.26 17.68
C GLN A 149 1.17 -5.33 16.77
N VAL A 150 1.59 -6.59 16.93
CA VAL A 150 1.19 -7.73 16.08
C VAL A 150 -0.34 -7.93 16.04
N THR A 151 -1.02 -7.82 17.19
CA THR A 151 -2.49 -7.99 17.25
C THR A 151 -3.22 -6.89 16.49
N THR A 152 -2.76 -5.64 16.60
CA THR A 152 -3.31 -4.51 15.85
C THR A 152 -3.08 -4.70 14.36
N HIS A 153 -1.87 -5.09 13.97
CA HIS A 153 -1.51 -5.31 12.57
C HIS A 153 -2.35 -6.43 11.93
N SER A 154 -2.33 -7.62 12.54
CA SER A 154 -3.12 -8.76 12.06
C SER A 154 -4.64 -8.54 12.15
N GLY A 155 -5.09 -7.69 13.07
CA GLY A 155 -6.50 -7.28 13.16
C GLY A 155 -6.97 -6.57 11.89
N VAL A 156 -6.16 -5.68 11.34
CA VAL A 156 -6.48 -4.99 10.07
C VAL A 156 -6.48 -5.97 8.90
N LEU A 157 -5.48 -6.85 8.81
CA LEU A 157 -5.37 -7.80 7.69
C LEU A 157 -6.59 -8.72 7.56
N ARG A 158 -7.15 -9.18 8.69
CA ARG A 158 -8.38 -10.01 8.69
C ARG A 158 -9.63 -9.31 8.14
N VAL A 159 -9.63 -7.98 8.06
CA VAL A 159 -10.74 -7.22 7.46
C VAL A 159 -10.53 -7.03 5.96
N LEU A 160 -9.30 -7.23 5.47
CA LEU A 160 -8.93 -7.09 4.06
C LEU A 160 -9.08 -8.40 3.28
N ASP A 161 -9.10 -9.55 3.96
CA ASP A 161 -9.42 -10.89 3.44
C ASP A 161 -10.92 -11.07 3.15
#